data_AF-U3AL38-F1
#
_entry.id   AF-U3AL38-F1
#
_cell.length_a   1.000
_cell.length_b   1.000
_cell.length_c   1.000
_cell.angle_alpha   90.00
_cell.angle_beta   90.00
_cell.angle_gamma   90.00
#
_symmetry.space_group_name_H-M   'P 1'
#
loop_
_entity.id
_entity.type
_entity.pdbx_description
1 polymer ?
#
loop_
_entity_poly.entity_id
_entity_poly.type
_entity_poly.pdbx_seq_one_letter_code
_entity_poly.pdbx_strand_id
1 'polypeptide(L)'
;MIYLRGTTWFMRRRRPKRYAAVDPREILNISLATDSESVAREKESAVWGELIEGWEAKLAGRDGDAEARYQAARDLAQQRGFRFRRIEEVAKMPTDEILDRVEAISEVKGEPDAMEAAALLGTARPPALTISRTLEAYWTLARDKTLGKSTDQLRRWRNPHIKAIRNLIGVVGDVELERLTPDDMQDFRDWWIDKVEEGDVIPASANKDFTYVGAVLRLVAARKRLGFVPPTPEPIKAGRQNTRLPFSVDWIRDKIIPGLGGLNSERARSSW
;
A
#
# COMPACT_ATOMS: atom_id res chain seq x y z
N MET A 1 -34.46 22.95 3.82
CA MET A 1 -35.69 23.68 3.39
C MET A 1 -35.54 23.86 1.91
N ILE A 2 -36.49 23.34 1.15
CA ILE A 2 -36.58 23.66 -0.27
C ILE A 2 -37.43 24.91 -0.49
N TYR A 3 -37.09 25.70 -1.49
CA TYR A 3 -37.87 26.87 -1.91
C TYR A 3 -37.80 27.02 -3.43
N LEU A 4 -38.88 27.54 -4.02
CA LEU A 4 -38.97 27.75 -5.46
C LEU A 4 -38.42 29.14 -5.82
N ARG A 5 -37.59 29.21 -6.86
CA ARG A 5 -37.13 30.48 -7.46
C ARG A 5 -37.32 30.41 -8.96
N GLY A 6 -38.23 31.25 -9.48
CA GLY A 6 -38.67 31.14 -10.88
C GLY A 6 -39.39 29.80 -11.07
N THR A 7 -38.85 28.94 -11.93
CA THR A 7 -39.37 27.59 -12.19
C THR A 7 -38.55 26.48 -11.53
N THR A 8 -37.46 26.79 -10.83
CA THR A 8 -36.54 25.78 -10.31
C THR A 8 -36.54 25.75 -8.78
N TRP A 9 -36.61 24.56 -8.21
CA TRP A 9 -36.47 24.33 -6.77
C TRP A 9 -35.02 24.38 -6.32
N PHE A 10 -34.78 25.01 -5.17
CA PHE A 10 -33.47 25.13 -4.53
C PHE A 10 -33.53 24.57 -3.12
N MET A 11 -32.49 23.87 -2.70
CA MET A 11 -32.24 23.54 -1.30
C MET A 11 -31.49 24.70 -0.63
N ARG A 12 -32.06 25.24 0.45
CA ARG A 12 -31.39 26.14 1.39
C ARG A 12 -31.16 25.43 2.71
N ARG A 13 -29.89 25.25 3.07
CA ARG A 13 -29.51 24.61 4.33
C ARG A 13 -28.21 25.16 4.90
N ARG A 14 -28.12 25.21 6.23
CA ARG A 14 -26.89 25.58 6.93
C ARG A 14 -25.95 24.39 6.98
N ARG A 15 -24.67 24.61 6.66
CA ARG A 15 -23.60 23.62 6.84
C ARG A 15 -23.46 23.26 8.34
N PRO A 16 -23.32 21.97 8.71
CA PRO A 16 -22.97 21.58 10.06
C PRO A 16 -21.65 22.21 10.54
N LYS A 17 -21.57 22.57 11.84
CA LYS A 17 -20.41 23.30 12.39
C LYS A 17 -19.09 22.55 12.23
N ARG A 18 -19.09 21.22 12.32
CA ARG A 18 -17.90 20.36 12.16
C ARG A 18 -17.17 20.60 10.84
N TYR A 19 -17.90 20.89 9.76
CA TYR A 19 -17.32 21.08 8.42
C TYR A 19 -16.84 22.51 8.15
N ALA A 20 -16.88 23.41 9.15
CA ALA A 20 -16.45 24.80 8.99
C ALA A 20 -14.99 24.96 8.54
N ALA A 21 -14.14 23.99 8.88
CA ALA A 21 -12.73 23.99 8.50
C ALA A 21 -12.50 23.70 7.01
N VAL A 22 -13.44 23.01 6.34
CA VAL A 22 -13.29 22.53 4.95
C VAL A 22 -14.25 23.18 3.96
N ASP A 23 -15.31 23.82 4.46
CA ASP A 23 -16.20 24.63 3.63
C ASP A 23 -16.58 25.89 4.41
N PRO A 24 -16.17 27.10 3.96
CA PRO A 24 -16.48 28.33 4.66
C PRO A 24 -17.94 28.77 4.46
N ARG A 25 -18.66 28.26 3.45
CA ARG A 25 -20.04 28.69 3.11
C ARG A 25 -21.02 28.27 4.19
N GLU A 26 -21.50 29.22 4.98
CA GLU A 26 -22.36 28.93 6.13
C GLU A 26 -23.76 28.47 5.70
N ILE A 27 -24.33 29.13 4.69
CA ILE A 27 -25.63 28.79 4.10
C ILE A 27 -25.39 28.40 2.66
N LEU A 28 -25.86 27.20 2.31
CA LEU A 28 -25.78 26.66 0.96
C LEU A 28 -27.13 26.84 0.29
N ASN A 29 -27.10 27.38 -0.92
CA ASN A 29 -28.25 27.52 -1.80
C ASN A 29 -27.94 26.74 -3.08
N ILE A 30 -28.47 25.52 -3.19
CA ILE A 30 -28.12 24.58 -4.27
C ILE A 30 -29.37 24.32 -5.11
N SER A 31 -29.23 24.45 -6.43
CA SER A 31 -30.30 24.11 -7.37
C SER A 31 -30.56 22.61 -7.36
N LEU A 32 -31.83 22.21 -7.32
CA LEU A 32 -32.28 20.83 -7.46
C LEU A 32 -32.62 20.46 -8.92
N ALA A 33 -32.46 21.44 -9.84
CA ALA A 33 -32.67 21.28 -11.28
C ALA A 33 -34.00 20.55 -11.61
N THR A 34 -35.08 21.01 -10.99
CA THR A 34 -36.43 20.48 -11.20
C THR A 34 -37.45 21.55 -10.84
N ASP A 35 -38.61 21.50 -11.49
CA ASP A 35 -39.81 22.33 -11.25
C ASP A 35 -40.87 21.61 -10.39
N SER A 36 -40.74 20.30 -10.20
CA SER A 36 -41.63 19.48 -9.38
C SER A 36 -41.21 19.45 -7.91
N GLU A 37 -42.12 19.81 -7.01
CA GLU A 37 -41.85 19.80 -5.56
C GLU A 37 -41.57 18.39 -5.02
N SER A 38 -42.29 17.37 -5.51
CA SER A 38 -42.10 15.99 -5.05
C SER A 38 -40.70 15.48 -5.40
N VAL A 39 -40.27 15.70 -6.64
CA VAL A 39 -38.91 15.37 -7.12
C VAL A 39 -37.86 16.19 -6.37
N ALA A 40 -38.14 17.46 -6.08
CA ALA A 40 -37.24 18.30 -5.31
C ALA A 40 -37.02 17.76 -3.89
N ARG A 41 -38.06 17.28 -3.20
CA ARG A 41 -37.95 16.69 -1.85
C ARG A 41 -37.11 15.42 -1.84
N GLU A 42 -37.26 14.58 -2.86
CA GLU A 42 -36.44 13.38 -3.02
C GLU A 42 -34.96 13.77 -3.26
N LYS A 43 -34.72 14.68 -4.21
CA LYS A 43 -33.37 15.19 -4.51
C LYS A 43 -32.72 15.90 -3.33
N GLU A 44 -33.47 16.62 -2.48
CA GLU A 44 -32.93 17.33 -1.32
C GLU A 44 -32.13 16.38 -0.42
N SER A 45 -32.68 15.18 -0.16
CA SER A 45 -32.04 14.20 0.71
C SER A 45 -30.77 13.62 0.09
N ALA A 46 -30.80 13.30 -1.21
CA ALA A 46 -29.65 12.77 -1.94
C ALA A 46 -28.52 13.80 -2.02
N VAL A 47 -28.82 15.02 -2.47
CA VAL A 47 -27.84 16.13 -2.57
C VAL A 47 -27.24 16.46 -1.20
N TRP A 48 -28.04 16.41 -0.13
CA TRP A 48 -27.52 16.63 1.22
C TRP A 48 -26.59 15.50 1.69
N GLY A 49 -26.89 14.25 1.33
CA GLY A 49 -26.01 13.11 1.57
C GLY A 49 -24.66 13.26 0.89
N GLU A 50 -24.66 13.59 -0.40
CA GLU A 50 -23.44 13.83 -1.19
C GLU A 50 -22.57 14.95 -0.60
N LEU A 51 -23.19 16.04 -0.12
CA LEU A 51 -22.45 17.12 0.56
C LEU A 51 -21.80 16.66 1.87
N ILE A 52 -22.52 15.85 2.67
CA ILE A 52 -21.97 15.28 3.90
C ILE A 52 -20.77 14.39 3.57
N GLU A 53 -20.92 13.48 2.61
CA GLU A 53 -19.83 12.58 2.20
C GLU A 53 -18.62 13.37 1.68
N GLY A 54 -18.85 14.43 0.88
CA GLY A 54 -17.77 15.29 0.39
C GLY A 54 -17.07 16.06 1.50
N TRP A 55 -17.79 16.54 2.51
CA TRP A 55 -17.16 17.18 3.66
C TRP A 55 -16.40 16.20 4.56
N GLU A 56 -16.91 14.98 4.76
CA GLU A 56 -16.18 13.95 5.51
C GLU A 56 -14.90 13.54 4.76
N ALA A 57 -14.95 13.40 3.44
CA ALA A 57 -13.75 13.16 2.63
C ALA A 57 -12.74 14.32 2.77
N LYS A 58 -13.19 15.58 2.71
CA LYS A 58 -12.31 16.74 2.91
C LYS A 58 -11.69 16.78 4.31
N LEU A 59 -12.47 16.47 5.35
CA LEU A 59 -11.93 16.41 6.73
C LEU A 59 -10.91 15.28 6.88
N ALA A 60 -11.23 14.08 6.38
CA ALA A 60 -10.33 12.92 6.43
C ALA A 60 -9.01 13.20 5.70
N GLY A 61 -9.05 13.84 4.53
CA GLY A 61 -7.85 14.25 3.81
C GLY A 61 -7.07 15.34 4.53
N ARG A 62 -7.74 16.35 5.09
CA ARG A 62 -7.07 17.45 5.80
C ARG A 62 -6.30 16.96 7.02
N ASP A 63 -6.95 16.19 7.88
CA ASP A 63 -6.43 15.79 9.19
C ASP A 63 -5.66 14.46 9.13
N GLY A 64 -5.78 13.72 8.03
CA GLY A 64 -5.18 12.42 7.83
C GLY A 64 -3.75 12.44 7.29
N ASP A 65 -3.15 11.26 7.25
CA ASP A 65 -1.82 11.01 6.67
C ASP A 65 -1.85 11.04 5.12
N ALA A 66 -0.73 10.73 4.47
CA ALA A 66 -0.65 10.72 3.01
C ALA A 66 -1.63 9.73 2.36
N GLU A 67 -1.96 8.62 3.04
CA GLU A 67 -2.93 7.63 2.54
C GLU A 67 -4.33 8.21 2.57
N ALA A 68 -4.73 8.77 3.71
CA ALA A 68 -6.03 9.41 3.88
C ALA A 68 -6.21 10.58 2.91
N ARG A 69 -5.17 11.38 2.67
CA ARG A 69 -5.18 12.45 1.65
C ARG A 69 -5.42 11.92 0.25
N TYR A 70 -4.69 10.88 -0.12
CA TYR A 70 -4.82 10.28 -1.45
C TYR A 70 -6.18 9.61 -1.64
N GLN A 71 -6.66 8.88 -0.63
CA GLN A 71 -7.99 8.27 -0.67
C GLN A 71 -9.09 9.32 -0.72
N ALA A 72 -9.02 10.38 0.11
CA ALA A 72 -9.96 11.50 0.05
C ALA A 72 -10.00 12.16 -1.34
N ALA A 73 -8.85 12.32 -2.00
CA ALA A 73 -8.81 12.84 -3.37
C ALA A 73 -9.51 11.89 -4.37
N ARG A 74 -9.39 10.56 -4.19
CA ARG A 74 -10.09 9.59 -5.03
C ARG A 74 -11.61 9.63 -4.81
N ASP A 75 -12.03 9.72 -3.55
CA ASP A 75 -13.44 9.78 -3.18
C ASP A 75 -14.08 11.08 -3.69
N LEU A 76 -13.39 12.21 -3.57
CA LEU A 76 -13.84 13.50 -4.11
C LEU A 76 -13.97 13.49 -5.64
N ALA A 77 -13.02 12.87 -6.35
CA ALA A 77 -13.12 12.73 -7.80
C ALA A 77 -14.37 11.91 -8.18
N GLN A 78 -14.60 10.79 -7.48
CA GLN A 78 -15.73 9.91 -7.73
C GLN A 78 -17.08 10.61 -7.45
N GLN A 79 -17.20 11.35 -6.35
CA GLN A 79 -18.39 12.15 -6.03
C GLN A 79 -18.70 13.20 -7.10
N ARG A 80 -17.67 13.74 -7.75
CA ARG A 80 -17.81 14.67 -8.88
C ARG A 80 -18.10 13.99 -10.21
N GLY A 81 -18.26 12.66 -10.23
CA GLY A 81 -18.52 11.88 -11.44
C GLY A 81 -17.27 11.52 -12.24
N PHE A 82 -16.07 11.77 -11.71
CA PHE A 82 -14.81 11.49 -12.41
C PHE A 82 -14.06 10.33 -11.77
N ARG A 83 -13.46 9.49 -12.61
CA ARG A 83 -12.42 8.57 -12.14
C ARG A 83 -11.15 9.37 -11.82
N PHE A 84 -10.61 9.15 -10.62
CA PHE A 84 -9.28 9.65 -10.27
C PHE A 84 -8.22 9.10 -11.23
N ARG A 85 -7.37 10.00 -11.73
CA ARG A 85 -6.24 9.75 -12.62
C ARG A 85 -5.06 10.59 -12.13
N ARG A 86 -3.83 10.12 -12.29
CA ARG A 86 -2.66 10.93 -11.93
C ARG A 86 -2.44 12.04 -12.95
N ILE A 87 -1.74 13.11 -12.56
CA ILE A 87 -1.48 14.27 -13.42
C ILE A 87 -0.89 13.88 -14.79
N GLU A 88 -0.02 12.87 -14.85
CA GLU A 88 0.60 12.44 -16.12
C GLU A 88 -0.38 11.72 -17.05
N GLU A 89 -1.44 11.16 -16.49
CA GLU A 89 -2.53 10.55 -17.25
C GLU A 89 -3.55 11.61 -17.68
N VAL A 90 -3.87 12.56 -16.79
CA VAL A 90 -4.77 13.70 -17.09
C VAL A 90 -4.18 14.56 -18.20
N ALA A 91 -2.88 14.84 -18.16
CA ALA A 91 -2.19 15.63 -19.18
C ALA A 91 -2.21 15.02 -20.59
N LYS A 92 -2.53 13.73 -20.72
CA LYS A 92 -2.63 13.02 -22.00
C LYS A 92 -4.07 12.91 -22.52
N MET A 93 -5.04 13.44 -21.78
CA MET A 93 -6.44 13.38 -22.16
C MET A 93 -6.77 14.42 -23.24
N PRO A 94 -7.86 14.23 -24.00
CA PRO A 94 -8.41 15.26 -24.85
C PRO A 94 -8.68 16.56 -24.07
N THR A 95 -8.43 17.72 -24.69
CA THR A 95 -8.52 19.04 -24.05
C THR A 95 -9.92 19.32 -23.49
N ASP A 96 -10.96 18.87 -24.17
CA ASP A 96 -12.36 18.92 -23.76
C ASP A 96 -12.59 18.15 -22.45
N GLU A 97 -12.08 16.92 -22.32
CA GLU A 97 -12.21 16.16 -21.06
C GLU A 97 -11.43 16.80 -19.90
N ILE A 98 -10.31 17.49 -20.19
CA ILE A 98 -9.57 18.25 -19.17
C ILE A 98 -10.39 19.47 -18.73
N LEU A 99 -11.04 20.15 -19.68
CA LEU A 99 -11.88 21.31 -19.39
C LEU A 99 -13.08 20.91 -18.52
N ASP A 100 -13.77 19.81 -18.83
CA ASP A 100 -14.87 19.28 -18.00
C ASP A 100 -14.45 19.06 -16.54
N ARG A 101 -13.22 18.58 -16.33
CA ARG A 101 -12.65 18.39 -14.97
C ARG A 101 -12.37 19.71 -14.27
N VAL A 102 -11.91 20.73 -14.99
CA VAL A 102 -11.65 22.07 -14.44
C VAL A 102 -12.97 22.74 -14.05
N GLU A 103 -13.98 22.67 -14.91
CA GLU A 103 -15.30 23.26 -14.68
C GLU A 103 -16.06 22.61 -13.52
N ALA A 104 -15.77 21.34 -13.20
CA ALA A 104 -16.36 20.63 -12.07
C ALA A 104 -15.81 21.05 -10.69
N ILE A 105 -14.68 21.77 -10.64
CA ILE A 105 -14.06 22.25 -9.40
C ILE A 105 -14.92 23.38 -8.82
N SER A 106 -15.36 23.22 -7.57
CA SER A 106 -16.11 24.29 -6.91
C SER A 106 -15.22 25.44 -6.46
N GLU A 107 -15.78 26.64 -6.45
CA GLU A 107 -15.13 27.80 -5.88
C GLU A 107 -15.36 27.93 -4.37
N VAL A 108 -14.31 28.28 -3.66
CA VAL A 108 -14.27 28.59 -2.24
C VAL A 108 -13.67 29.99 -2.09
N LYS A 109 -14.51 30.98 -1.74
CA LYS A 109 -14.13 32.41 -1.64
C LYS A 109 -13.60 33.01 -2.96
N GLY A 110 -14.12 32.57 -4.09
CA GLY A 110 -13.73 33.06 -5.42
C GLY A 110 -12.45 32.42 -5.97
N GLU A 111 -11.89 31.44 -5.27
CA GLU A 111 -10.75 30.64 -5.71
C GLU A 111 -11.17 29.17 -5.87
N PRO A 112 -10.61 28.41 -6.83
CA PRO A 112 -10.88 26.98 -6.95
C PRO A 112 -10.53 26.22 -5.66
N ASP A 113 -11.40 25.30 -5.24
CA ASP A 113 -11.15 24.44 -4.08
C ASP A 113 -9.92 23.56 -4.33
N ALA A 114 -8.84 23.80 -3.59
CA ALA A 114 -7.57 23.12 -3.78
C ALA A 114 -7.65 21.59 -3.60
N MET A 115 -8.54 21.09 -2.73
CA MET A 115 -8.71 19.64 -2.53
C MET A 115 -9.44 19.00 -3.70
N GLU A 116 -10.46 19.67 -4.23
CA GLU A 116 -11.17 19.22 -5.43
C GLU A 116 -10.29 19.34 -6.68
N ALA A 117 -9.51 20.41 -6.80
CA ALA A 117 -8.54 20.57 -7.87
C ALA A 117 -7.51 19.42 -7.86
N ALA A 118 -7.00 19.05 -6.67
CA ALA A 118 -6.07 17.94 -6.55
C ALA A 118 -6.69 16.58 -6.89
N ALA A 119 -7.97 16.39 -6.58
CA ALA A 119 -8.75 15.21 -6.93
C ALA A 119 -9.02 15.10 -8.44
N LEU A 120 -9.47 16.19 -9.06
CA LEU A 120 -9.96 16.21 -10.44
C LEU A 120 -8.82 16.31 -11.46
N LEU A 121 -7.76 17.04 -11.13
CA LEU A 121 -6.58 17.23 -12.00
C LEU A 121 -5.44 16.24 -11.68
N GLY A 122 -5.61 15.38 -10.67
CA GLY A 122 -4.67 14.31 -10.39
C GLY A 122 -3.38 14.73 -9.72
N THR A 123 -3.36 15.90 -9.07
CA THR A 123 -2.15 16.44 -8.41
C THR A 123 -1.96 15.87 -6.99
N ALA A 124 -2.96 15.17 -6.45
CA ALA A 124 -2.82 14.42 -5.20
C ALA A 124 -1.77 13.31 -5.37
N ARG A 125 -0.65 13.44 -4.64
CA ARG A 125 0.44 12.46 -4.72
C ARG A 125 0.02 11.14 -4.09
N PRO A 126 0.31 10.00 -4.73
CA PRO A 126 0.16 8.71 -4.08
C PRO A 126 1.02 8.68 -2.82
N PRO A 127 0.55 7.98 -1.77
CA PRO A 127 1.31 7.84 -0.54
C PRO A 127 2.64 7.15 -0.86
N ALA A 128 3.70 7.65 -0.24
CA ALA A 128 5.02 7.12 -0.50
C ALA A 128 5.10 5.63 -0.09
N LEU A 129 5.70 4.83 -0.97
CA LEU A 129 5.85 3.40 -0.72
C LEU A 129 7.08 3.19 0.17
N THR A 130 6.90 3.20 1.49
CA THR A 130 7.99 2.93 2.44
C THR A 130 8.50 1.48 2.36
N ILE A 131 9.64 1.17 2.96
CA ILE A 131 10.17 -0.21 3.01
C ILE A 131 9.17 -1.16 3.68
N SER A 132 8.54 -0.74 4.78
CA SER A 132 7.51 -1.53 5.47
C SER A 132 6.30 -1.79 4.58
N ARG A 133 5.76 -0.76 3.92
CA ARG A 133 4.64 -0.87 2.97
C ARG A 133 5.00 -1.68 1.72
N THR A 134 6.28 -1.65 1.32
CA THR A 134 6.78 -2.50 0.23
C THR A 134 6.64 -3.98 0.60
N LEU A 135 6.96 -4.36 1.83
CA LEU A 135 6.77 -5.74 2.31
C LEU A 135 5.29 -6.13 2.35
N GLU A 136 4.39 -5.24 2.76
CA GLU A 136 2.94 -5.51 2.75
C GLU A 136 2.43 -5.75 1.32
N ALA A 137 2.81 -4.89 0.38
CA ALA A 137 2.46 -5.02 -1.03
C ALA A 137 3.04 -6.31 -1.65
N TYR A 138 4.24 -6.74 -1.21
CA TYR A 138 4.91 -7.93 -1.71
C TYR A 138 4.05 -9.19 -1.56
N TRP A 139 3.30 -9.35 -0.47
CA TRP A 139 2.47 -10.54 -0.25
C TRP A 139 1.39 -10.73 -1.30
N THR A 140 0.73 -9.64 -1.68
CA THR A 140 -0.31 -9.66 -2.71
C THR A 140 0.31 -9.89 -4.09
N LEU A 141 1.47 -9.29 -4.34
CA LEU A 141 2.16 -9.35 -5.63
C LEU A 141 2.88 -10.68 -5.89
N ALA A 142 3.31 -11.37 -4.83
CA ALA A 142 3.98 -12.67 -4.87
C ALA A 142 3.01 -13.84 -4.66
N ARG A 143 1.70 -13.64 -4.87
CA ARG A 143 0.67 -14.66 -4.63
C ARG A 143 0.93 -15.98 -5.36
N ASP A 144 1.52 -15.91 -6.55
CA ASP A 144 1.95 -17.04 -7.37
C ASP A 144 2.92 -17.97 -6.63
N LYS A 145 3.79 -17.40 -5.79
CA LYS A 145 4.76 -18.17 -4.98
C LYS A 145 4.13 -18.87 -3.77
N THR A 146 2.87 -18.58 -3.48
CA THR A 146 2.16 -19.06 -2.29
C THR A 146 0.96 -19.96 -2.58
N LEU A 147 0.62 -20.17 -3.85
CA LEU A 147 -0.46 -21.06 -4.25
C LEU A 147 -0.23 -22.49 -3.75
N GLY A 148 -1.27 -23.09 -3.15
CA GLY A 148 -1.24 -24.47 -2.66
C GLY A 148 -0.44 -24.72 -1.38
N LYS A 149 0.10 -23.67 -0.72
CA LYS A 149 0.82 -23.82 0.56
C LYS A 149 -0.14 -23.90 1.74
N SER A 150 0.17 -24.75 2.72
CA SER A 150 -0.51 -24.76 4.02
C SER A 150 -0.18 -23.52 4.85
N THR A 151 -0.97 -23.26 5.90
CA THR A 151 -0.76 -22.12 6.82
C THR A 151 0.64 -22.09 7.41
N ASP A 152 1.16 -23.25 7.85
CA ASP A 152 2.51 -23.33 8.40
C ASP A 152 3.61 -23.13 7.34
N GLN A 153 3.41 -23.64 6.12
CA GLN A 153 4.32 -23.39 5.00
C GLN A 153 4.36 -21.90 4.64
N LEU A 154 3.22 -21.21 4.66
CA LEU A 154 3.14 -19.75 4.45
C LEU A 154 3.88 -19.00 5.56
N ARG A 155 3.69 -19.38 6.83
CA ARG A 155 4.38 -18.77 7.97
C ARG A 155 5.91 -18.90 7.82
N ARG A 156 6.41 -20.12 7.55
CA ARG A 156 7.85 -20.37 7.32
C ARG A 156 8.40 -19.63 6.11
N TRP A 157 7.58 -19.40 5.08
CA TRP A 157 7.97 -18.63 3.90
C TRP A 157 7.99 -17.11 4.16
N ARG A 158 7.06 -16.57 4.95
CA ARG A 158 6.98 -15.14 5.27
C ARG A 158 8.09 -14.69 6.23
N ASN A 159 8.36 -15.48 7.27
CA ASN A 159 9.27 -15.09 8.35
C ASN A 159 10.66 -14.62 7.89
N PRO A 160 11.34 -15.27 6.93
CA PRO A 160 12.63 -14.80 6.45
C PRO A 160 12.58 -13.42 5.79
N HIS A 161 11.55 -13.11 5.01
CA HIS A 161 11.38 -11.79 4.39
C HIS A 161 11.05 -10.72 5.43
N ILE A 162 10.18 -11.04 6.40
CA ILE A 162 9.86 -10.14 7.52
C ILE A 162 11.12 -9.81 8.32
N LYS A 163 11.93 -10.82 8.65
CA LYS A 163 13.21 -10.64 9.36
C LYS A 163 14.15 -9.75 8.55
N ALA A 164 14.37 -10.07 7.27
CA ALA A 164 15.31 -9.34 6.43
C ALA A 164 14.93 -7.86 6.26
N ILE A 165 13.65 -7.57 6.02
CA ILE A 165 13.15 -6.19 5.91
C ILE A 165 13.22 -5.47 7.25
N ARG A 166 12.88 -6.13 8.37
CA ARG A 166 13.03 -5.52 9.70
C ARG A 166 14.48 -5.14 9.99
N ASN A 167 15.43 -6.00 9.63
CA ASN A 167 16.85 -5.72 9.80
C ASN A 167 17.27 -4.52 8.95
N LEU A 168 16.84 -4.44 7.69
CA LEU A 168 17.10 -3.28 6.84
C LEU A 168 16.55 -1.98 7.47
N ILE A 169 15.28 -1.97 7.85
CA ILE A 169 14.64 -0.82 8.53
C ILE A 169 15.39 -0.44 9.82
N GLY A 170 15.92 -1.43 10.55
CA GLY A 170 16.71 -1.18 11.76
C GLY A 170 18.02 -0.43 11.51
N VAL A 171 18.59 -0.53 10.30
CA VAL A 171 19.84 0.16 9.93
C VAL A 171 19.56 1.50 9.26
N VAL A 172 18.66 1.55 8.27
CA VAL A 172 18.47 2.73 7.40
C VAL A 172 17.19 3.50 7.69
N GLY A 173 16.35 3.02 8.61
CA GLY A 173 15.02 3.55 8.89
C GLY A 173 13.94 3.08 7.90
N ASP A 174 12.68 3.41 8.18
CA ASP A 174 11.56 3.11 7.28
C ASP A 174 11.38 4.19 6.21
N VAL A 175 12.38 4.31 5.34
CA VAL A 175 12.43 5.32 4.28
C VAL A 175 11.53 4.95 3.09
N GLU A 176 11.24 5.93 2.23
CA GLU A 176 10.54 5.72 0.97
C GLU A 176 11.41 4.89 0.02
N LEU A 177 10.83 3.94 -0.70
CA LEU A 177 11.57 3.06 -1.63
C LEU A 177 12.32 3.85 -2.71
N GLU A 178 11.79 4.99 -3.14
CA GLU A 178 12.42 5.90 -4.11
C GLU A 178 13.62 6.66 -3.55
N ARG A 179 13.71 6.81 -2.22
CA ARG A 179 14.82 7.49 -1.56
C ARG A 179 15.93 6.54 -1.13
N LEU A 180 15.72 5.23 -1.27
CA LEU A 180 16.72 4.24 -0.92
C LEU A 180 17.91 4.33 -1.88
N THR A 181 19.10 4.55 -1.33
CA THR A 181 20.35 4.77 -2.06
C THR A 181 21.26 3.55 -2.03
N PRO A 182 22.28 3.49 -2.91
CA PRO A 182 23.35 2.50 -2.79
C PRO A 182 24.10 2.57 -1.46
N ASP A 183 24.27 3.78 -0.90
CA ASP A 183 24.95 3.99 0.38
C ASP A 183 24.15 3.37 1.54
N ASP A 184 22.82 3.47 1.52
CA ASP A 184 21.95 2.76 2.48
C ASP A 184 22.17 1.23 2.44
N MET A 185 22.39 0.68 1.24
CA MET A 185 22.69 -0.75 1.09
C MET A 185 24.10 -1.11 1.55
N GLN A 186 25.04 -0.17 1.46
CA GLN A 186 26.39 -0.32 1.97
C GLN A 186 26.39 -0.28 3.50
N ASP A 187 25.67 0.64 4.13
CA ASP A 187 25.48 0.70 5.59
C ASP A 187 24.84 -0.59 6.11
N PHE A 188 23.80 -1.08 5.43
CA PHE A 188 23.19 -2.37 5.76
C PHE A 188 24.17 -3.54 5.62
N ARG A 189 25.05 -3.50 4.63
CA ARG A 189 26.07 -4.52 4.42
C ARG A 189 27.15 -4.48 5.49
N ASP A 190 27.61 -3.30 5.88
CA ASP A 190 28.66 -3.12 6.88
C ASP A 190 28.15 -3.54 8.27
N TRP A 191 26.90 -3.23 8.62
CA TRP A 191 26.24 -3.76 9.81
C TRP A 191 26.23 -5.31 9.87
N TRP A 192 26.10 -5.99 8.72
CA TRP A 192 26.22 -7.45 8.67
C TRP A 192 27.65 -7.95 8.78
N ILE A 193 28.63 -7.18 8.29
CA ILE A 193 30.05 -7.52 8.43
C ILE A 193 30.45 -7.47 9.91
N ASP A 194 30.06 -6.42 10.63
CA ASP A 194 30.35 -6.29 12.06
C ASP A 194 29.86 -7.53 12.83
N LYS A 195 28.63 -7.98 12.56
CA LYS A 195 28.06 -9.19 13.16
C LYS A 195 28.77 -10.49 12.78
N VAL A 196 29.36 -10.54 11.59
CA VAL A 196 30.16 -11.69 11.17
C VAL A 196 31.50 -11.68 11.90
N GLU A 197 32.12 -10.52 12.06
CA GLU A 197 33.39 -10.35 12.79
C GLU A 197 33.25 -10.63 14.29
N GLU A 198 32.12 -10.25 14.89
CA GLU A 198 31.74 -10.57 16.27
C GLU A 198 31.47 -12.08 16.49
N GLY A 199 31.29 -12.85 15.41
CA GLY A 199 30.98 -14.28 15.47
C GLY A 199 29.50 -14.60 15.76
N ASP A 200 28.63 -13.59 15.80
CA ASP A 200 27.19 -13.74 16.00
C ASP A 200 26.52 -14.54 14.87
N VAL A 201 27.01 -14.36 13.65
CA VAL A 201 26.43 -14.96 12.44
C VAL A 201 27.49 -15.37 11.42
N ILE A 202 27.14 -16.32 10.56
CA ILE A 202 27.97 -16.68 9.40
C ILE A 202 27.62 -15.80 8.18
N PRO A 203 28.54 -15.58 7.22
CA PRO A 203 28.28 -14.82 5.99
C PRO A 203 27.06 -15.32 5.19
N ALA A 204 26.80 -16.63 5.22
CA ALA A 204 25.64 -17.22 4.56
C ALA A 204 24.29 -16.77 5.17
N SER A 205 24.28 -16.32 6.43
CA SER A 205 23.08 -15.74 7.06
C SER A 205 22.81 -14.35 6.52
N ALA A 206 23.83 -13.49 6.45
CA ALA A 206 23.73 -12.15 5.87
C ALA A 206 23.28 -12.19 4.40
N ASN A 207 23.91 -13.05 3.59
CA ASN A 207 23.57 -13.20 2.17
C ASN A 207 22.12 -13.70 1.94
N LYS A 208 21.53 -14.43 2.90
CA LYS A 208 20.09 -14.77 2.84
C LYS A 208 19.23 -13.53 3.01
N ASP A 209 19.52 -12.69 3.99
CA ASP A 209 18.78 -11.44 4.22
C ASP A 209 18.90 -10.52 2.98
N PHE A 210 20.09 -10.38 2.38
CA PHE A 210 20.29 -9.65 1.11
C PHE A 210 19.41 -10.18 -0.03
N THR A 211 19.32 -11.51 -0.16
CA THR A 211 18.47 -12.15 -1.17
C THR A 211 16.99 -11.82 -0.95
N TYR A 212 16.52 -11.87 0.30
CA TYR A 212 15.12 -11.57 0.62
C TYR A 212 14.79 -10.09 0.46
N VAL A 213 15.67 -9.18 0.88
CA VAL A 213 15.54 -7.73 0.64
C VAL A 213 15.42 -7.49 -0.87
N GLY A 214 16.40 -7.96 -1.65
CA GLY A 214 16.39 -7.79 -3.10
C GLY A 214 15.14 -8.37 -3.77
N ALA A 215 14.65 -9.52 -3.31
CA ALA A 215 13.44 -10.14 -3.82
C ALA A 215 12.18 -9.28 -3.56
N VAL A 216 12.07 -8.69 -2.37
CA VAL A 216 10.94 -7.82 -2.00
C VAL A 216 10.97 -6.53 -2.81
N LEU A 217 12.09 -5.80 -2.73
CA LEU A 217 12.20 -4.47 -3.34
C LEU A 217 12.03 -4.54 -4.87
N ARG A 218 12.77 -5.44 -5.54
CA ARG A 218 12.73 -5.56 -7.00
C ARG A 218 11.38 -6.05 -7.52
N LEU A 219 10.74 -7.01 -6.84
CA LEU A 219 9.43 -7.51 -7.27
C LEU A 219 8.40 -6.38 -7.23
N VAL A 220 8.37 -5.62 -6.12
CA VAL A 220 7.39 -4.56 -5.96
C VAL A 220 7.65 -3.41 -6.94
N ALA A 221 8.90 -2.98 -7.10
CA ALA A 221 9.26 -1.94 -8.06
C ALA A 221 8.88 -2.33 -9.51
N ALA A 222 9.15 -3.58 -9.91
CA ALA A 222 8.79 -4.07 -11.23
C ALA A 222 7.27 -4.18 -11.42
N ARG A 223 6.55 -4.78 -10.46
CA ARG A 223 5.10 -5.01 -10.59
C ARG A 223 4.28 -3.73 -10.47
N LYS A 224 4.74 -2.74 -9.71
CA LYS A 224 4.15 -1.40 -9.65
C LYS A 224 4.63 -0.45 -10.75
N ARG A 225 5.58 -0.89 -11.60
CA ARG A 225 6.15 -0.12 -12.72
C ARG A 225 6.71 1.23 -12.28
N LEU A 226 7.48 1.23 -11.20
CA LEU A 226 7.99 2.48 -10.59
C LEU A 226 9.07 3.19 -11.43
N GLY A 227 9.59 2.54 -12.49
CA GLY A 227 10.54 3.18 -13.41
C GLY A 227 11.98 3.23 -12.93
N PHE A 228 12.28 2.66 -11.75
CA PHE A 228 13.64 2.50 -11.24
C PHE A 228 13.88 1.07 -10.71
N VAL A 229 15.15 0.72 -10.57
CA VAL A 229 15.58 -0.54 -9.96
C VAL A 229 16.13 -0.22 -8.57
N PRO A 230 15.51 -0.71 -7.48
CA PRO A 230 16.03 -0.48 -6.14
C PRO A 230 17.45 -1.02 -5.98
N PRO A 231 18.32 -0.32 -5.23
CA PRO A 231 19.67 -0.79 -4.97
C PRO A 231 19.63 -2.08 -4.16
N THR A 232 20.71 -2.86 -4.24
CA THR A 232 20.87 -4.09 -3.45
C THR A 232 22.29 -4.23 -2.95
N PRO A 233 22.49 -4.77 -1.75
CA PRO A 233 23.82 -4.94 -1.17
C PRO A 233 24.62 -5.98 -1.93
N GLU A 234 25.94 -5.77 -2.01
CA GLU A 234 26.86 -6.76 -2.53
C GLU A 234 27.04 -7.94 -1.56
N PRO A 235 27.15 -9.18 -2.07
CA PRO A 235 27.30 -10.36 -1.22
C PRO A 235 28.61 -10.32 -0.43
N ILE A 236 28.56 -10.78 0.82
CA ILE A 236 29.75 -11.02 1.64
C ILE A 236 30.40 -12.32 1.16
N LYS A 237 31.71 -12.28 0.86
CA LYS A 237 32.47 -13.47 0.46
C LYS A 237 32.46 -14.49 1.60
N ALA A 238 31.93 -15.68 1.33
CA ALA A 238 31.97 -16.78 2.29
C ALA A 238 33.37 -17.42 2.28
N GLY A 239 33.97 -17.59 3.46
CA GLY A 239 35.09 -18.52 3.66
C GLY A 239 34.67 -19.99 3.46
N ARG A 240 35.59 -20.95 3.64
CA ARG A 240 35.30 -22.39 3.51
C ARG A 240 34.06 -22.75 4.33
N GLN A 241 33.07 -23.36 3.69
CA GLN A 241 31.87 -23.84 4.37
C GLN A 241 32.25 -24.96 5.34
N ASN A 242 31.88 -24.84 6.61
CA ASN A 242 31.86 -25.98 7.52
C ASN A 242 30.73 -26.92 7.06
N THR A 243 31.08 -27.90 6.24
CA THR A 243 30.18 -29.01 5.91
C THR A 243 29.92 -29.78 7.20
N ARG A 244 28.64 -29.93 7.58
CA ARG A 244 28.29 -30.86 8.66
C ARG A 244 28.82 -32.23 8.28
N LEU A 245 29.69 -32.79 9.10
CA LEU A 245 30.19 -34.14 8.89
C LEU A 245 29.02 -35.12 8.94
N PRO A 246 28.99 -36.14 8.07
CA PRO A 246 28.01 -37.20 8.18
C PRO A 246 28.15 -37.88 9.55
N PHE A 247 27.05 -38.41 10.08
CA PHE A 247 27.11 -39.27 11.26
C PHE A 247 28.02 -40.47 10.97
N SER A 248 28.81 -40.90 11.95
CA SER A 248 29.63 -42.10 11.81
C SER A 248 28.75 -43.34 11.65
N VAL A 249 29.26 -44.35 10.97
CA VAL A 249 28.56 -45.64 10.78
C VAL A 249 28.16 -46.24 12.12
N ASP A 250 29.03 -46.15 13.13
CA ASP A 250 28.74 -46.67 14.48
C ASP A 250 27.61 -45.91 15.16
N TRP A 251 27.58 -44.57 15.04
CA TRP A 251 26.49 -43.77 15.61
C TRP A 251 25.15 -44.10 14.94
N ILE A 252 25.15 -44.27 13.61
CA ILE A 252 23.96 -44.72 12.88
C ILE A 252 23.52 -46.11 13.36
N ARG A 253 24.47 -47.05 13.50
CA ARG A 253 24.20 -48.43 13.93
C ARG A 253 23.65 -48.50 15.36
N ASP A 254 24.16 -47.68 16.27
CA ASP A 254 23.82 -47.79 17.69
C ASP A 254 22.62 -46.93 18.09
N LYS A 255 22.36 -45.82 17.37
CA LYS A 255 21.32 -44.84 17.74
C LYS A 255 20.15 -44.79 16.77
N ILE A 256 20.38 -45.01 15.47
CA ILE A 256 19.31 -44.95 14.47
C ILE A 256 18.72 -46.34 14.22
N ILE A 257 19.54 -47.35 13.88
CA ILE A 257 19.05 -48.67 13.45
C ILE A 257 18.11 -49.34 14.48
N PRO A 258 18.38 -49.34 15.80
CA PRO A 258 17.51 -49.98 16.78
C PRO A 258 16.12 -49.33 16.84
N GLY A 259 16.02 -48.02 16.60
CA GLY A 259 14.77 -47.28 16.57
C GLY A 259 13.94 -47.51 15.30
N LEU A 260 14.54 -48.08 14.24
CA LEU A 260 13.85 -48.38 12.97
C LEU A 260 13.16 -49.75 12.96
N GLY A 261 13.48 -50.65 13.90
CA GLY A 261 12.95 -52.02 13.95
C GLY A 261 11.42 -52.13 14.09
N GLY A 262 10.75 -51.08 14.58
CA GLY A 262 9.28 -51.03 14.70
C GLY A 262 8.53 -50.61 13.42
N LEU A 263 9.22 -50.00 12.45
CA LEU A 263 8.58 -49.33 11.30
C LEU A 263 8.06 -50.29 10.21
N ASN A 264 8.44 -51.58 10.25
CA ASN A 264 7.98 -52.58 9.28
C ASN A 264 6.71 -53.34 9.70
N SER A 265 6.13 -53.04 10.87
CA SER A 265 4.96 -53.75 11.39
C SER A 265 3.64 -53.44 10.66
N GLU A 266 3.59 -52.40 9.82
CA GLU A 266 2.39 -52.00 9.05
C GLU A 266 2.28 -52.62 7.65
N ARG A 267 3.36 -53.20 7.08
CA ARG A 267 3.31 -53.81 5.74
C ARG A 267 2.87 -55.28 5.69
N ALA A 268 2.77 -55.96 6.84
CA ALA A 268 2.43 -57.39 6.89
C ALA A 268 0.93 -57.71 7.04
N ARG A 269 0.04 -56.70 7.12
CA ARG A 269 -1.43 -56.92 7.23
C ARG A 269 -2.22 -56.49 6.00
N SER A 270 -1.60 -56.51 4.82
CA SER A 270 -2.30 -56.21 3.56
C SER A 270 -1.81 -57.10 2.43
N SER A 271 -1.87 -58.41 2.63
CA SER A 271 -1.84 -59.40 1.55
C SER A 271 -2.53 -60.68 2.01
N TRP A 272 -3.80 -60.80 1.58
CA TRP A 272 -4.70 -61.98 1.60
C TRP A 272 -5.15 -62.53 2.95
#